data_AF-A0A850H9X3-F1
#
_entry.id   AF-A0A850H9X3-F1
#
_cell.length_a   1.000
_cell.length_b   1.000
_cell.length_c   1.000
_cell.angle_alpha   90.00
_cell.angle_beta   90.00
_cell.angle_gamma   90.00
#
_symmetry.space_group_name_H-M   'P 1'
#
loop_
_entity.id
_entity.type
_entity.pdbx_description
1 polymer ?
#
loop_
_entity_poly.entity_id
_entity_poly.type
_entity_poly.pdbx_seq_one_letter_code
_entity_poly.pdbx_strand_id
1 'polypeptide(L)'
;MSWLKGLFRGKEPDLMDSLFLDQFTPVDDGYLFRRNQRGAAYHCTPNERDSCLEDFRRSSRRLIWGVVAAVTIMVTATYAAGLDPDDPIAIFIYCSPLVALVPGTMIIYGAPEKALRRKPSVSPALSSEDAQRNYLQQTSWVPLGLITLIAGIVLGVLLLKASPWQGIDYIWGVGSALCLAQGLRSLWLKYRLARNSNQ
;
A
#
# COMPACT_ATOMS: atom_id res chain seq x y z
N MET A 1 12.00 4.90 -34.09
CA MET A 1 12.51 5.18 -32.72
C MET A 1 12.10 6.59 -32.25
N SER A 2 10.79 6.82 -32.05
CA SER A 2 10.23 8.14 -31.66
C SER A 2 9.42 8.07 -30.35
N TRP A 3 8.94 6.89 -29.95
CA TRP A 3 8.09 6.70 -28.77
C TRP A 3 8.82 6.73 -27.42
N LEU A 4 10.16 6.60 -27.40
CA LEU A 4 10.95 6.68 -26.16
C LEU A 4 11.26 8.12 -25.71
N LYS A 5 11.03 9.13 -26.56
CA LYS A 5 11.23 10.54 -26.19
C LYS A 5 10.06 11.15 -25.42
N GLY A 6 8.92 10.45 -25.35
CA GLY A 6 7.76 10.83 -24.53
C GLY A 6 7.88 10.45 -23.05
N LEU A 7 8.74 9.49 -22.70
CA LEU A 7 8.86 8.96 -21.33
C LEU A 7 9.61 9.88 -20.36
N PHE A 8 10.23 10.95 -20.85
CA PHE A 8 11.05 11.88 -20.05
C PHE A 8 10.63 13.35 -20.22
N ARG A 9 9.43 13.61 -20.75
CA ARG A 9 8.99 14.98 -21.06
C ARG A 9 7.58 15.28 -20.55
N GLY A 10 7.48 15.31 -19.24
CA GLY A 10 6.38 15.89 -18.48
C GLY A 10 6.74 15.87 -16.99
N LYS A 11 6.44 16.94 -16.25
CA LYS A 11 6.41 16.93 -14.78
C LYS A 11 5.23 16.06 -14.33
N GLU A 12 5.19 14.79 -14.73
CA GLU A 12 4.26 13.86 -14.10
C GLU A 12 4.68 13.76 -12.63
N PRO A 13 3.73 13.95 -11.70
CA PRO A 13 4.02 13.69 -10.30
C PRO A 13 4.56 12.27 -10.19
N ASP A 14 5.63 12.07 -9.42
CA ASP A 14 6.12 10.73 -9.10
C ASP A 14 4.93 9.87 -8.65
N LEU A 15 4.93 8.57 -8.98
CA LEU A 15 3.83 7.67 -8.62
C LEU A 15 3.44 7.75 -7.13
N MET A 16 4.41 8.00 -6.26
CA MET A 16 4.18 8.19 -4.82
C MET A 16 3.44 9.49 -4.51
N ASP A 17 3.73 10.56 -5.25
CA ASP A 17 3.04 11.84 -5.10
C ASP A 17 1.60 11.74 -5.60
N SER A 18 1.35 11.07 -6.73
CA SER A 18 -0.02 10.88 -7.23
C SER A 18 -0.86 10.08 -6.25
N LEU A 19 -0.34 8.96 -5.73
CA LEU A 19 -1.03 8.14 -4.73
C LEU A 19 -1.29 8.90 -3.42
N PHE A 20 -0.39 9.77 -3.01
CA PHE A 20 -0.59 10.62 -1.85
C PHE A 20 -1.67 11.69 -2.10
N LEU A 21 -1.64 12.31 -3.29
CA LEU A 21 -2.57 13.37 -3.69
C LEU A 21 -3.99 12.87 -3.94
N ASP A 22 -4.19 11.57 -4.20
CA ASP A 22 -5.52 10.94 -4.29
C ASP A 22 -6.36 11.06 -2.99
N GLN A 23 -5.75 11.50 -1.88
CA GLN A 23 -6.43 11.84 -0.63
C GLN A 23 -7.06 13.24 -0.63
N PHE A 24 -6.75 14.08 -1.62
CA PHE A 24 -7.22 15.46 -1.75
C PHE A 24 -8.16 15.58 -2.94
N THR A 25 -9.46 15.62 -2.69
CA THR A 25 -10.47 15.80 -3.73
C THR A 25 -10.65 17.31 -4.01
N PRO A 26 -10.57 17.78 -5.27
CA PRO A 26 -10.82 19.19 -5.58
C PRO A 26 -12.29 19.56 -5.29
N VAL A 27 -12.51 20.68 -4.60
CA VAL A 27 -13.85 21.22 -4.27
C VAL A 27 -13.80 22.75 -4.32
N ASP A 28 -14.67 23.37 -5.12
CA ASP A 28 -14.81 24.83 -5.28
C ASP A 28 -13.44 25.56 -5.35
N ASP A 29 -13.09 26.32 -4.30
CA ASP A 29 -11.87 27.15 -4.19
C ASP A 29 -10.70 26.45 -3.48
N GLY A 30 -10.77 25.12 -3.31
CA GLY A 30 -9.76 24.37 -2.57
C GLY A 30 -9.83 22.86 -2.74
N TYR A 31 -9.50 22.16 -1.66
CA TYR A 31 -9.45 20.71 -1.61
C TYR A 31 -10.11 20.18 -0.35
N LEU A 32 -10.73 19.02 -0.47
CA LEU A 32 -11.26 18.26 0.63
C LEU A 32 -10.32 17.07 0.89
N PHE A 33 -9.62 17.10 2.02
CA PHE A 33 -8.76 16.01 2.44
C PHE A 33 -9.57 14.95 3.18
N ARG A 34 -9.38 13.68 2.80
CA ARG A 34 -9.81 12.50 3.58
C ARG A 34 -8.69 11.48 3.62
N ARG A 35 -8.24 11.14 4.84
CA ARG A 35 -7.25 10.06 5.02
C ARG A 35 -7.78 8.75 4.43
N ASN A 36 -7.01 8.16 3.53
CA ASN A 36 -7.37 6.94 2.78
C ASN A 36 -8.78 7.01 2.14
N GLN A 37 -9.26 8.21 1.81
CA GLN A 37 -10.62 8.48 1.32
C GLN A 37 -11.77 8.06 2.25
N ARG A 38 -11.49 7.77 3.52
CA ARG A 38 -12.48 7.24 4.49
C ARG A 38 -12.63 8.10 5.75
N GLY A 39 -11.56 8.80 6.14
CA GLY A 39 -11.55 9.65 7.34
C GLY A 39 -12.51 10.84 7.28
N ALA A 40 -12.56 11.60 8.37
CA ALA A 40 -13.27 12.87 8.41
C ALA A 40 -12.75 13.80 7.31
N ALA A 41 -13.65 14.59 6.74
CA ALA A 41 -13.31 15.55 5.70
C ALA A 41 -12.81 16.86 6.29
N TYR A 42 -11.67 17.34 5.80
CA TYR A 42 -11.13 18.63 6.19
C TYR A 42 -10.93 19.52 4.96
N HIS A 43 -11.39 20.77 5.04
CA HIS A 43 -11.14 21.74 3.97
C HIS A 43 -9.70 22.23 4.03
N CYS A 44 -9.05 22.23 2.86
CA CYS A 44 -7.65 22.54 2.67
C CYS A 44 -7.51 23.56 1.55
N THR A 45 -6.68 24.56 1.77
CA THR A 45 -6.27 25.47 0.71
C THR A 45 -5.22 24.81 -0.19
N PRO A 46 -5.00 25.31 -1.42
CA PRO A 46 -3.94 24.80 -2.29
C PRO A 46 -2.55 24.82 -1.62
N ASN A 47 -2.23 25.89 -0.88
CA ASN A 47 -0.96 26.04 -0.18
C ASN A 47 -0.77 24.97 0.91
N GLU A 48 -1.83 24.60 1.63
CA GLU A 48 -1.76 23.56 2.66
C GLU A 48 -1.57 22.17 2.06
N ARG A 49 -2.24 21.88 0.95
CA ARG A 49 -2.02 20.64 0.19
C ARG A 49 -0.56 20.52 -0.24
N ASP A 50 -0.02 21.59 -0.80
CA ASP A 50 1.36 21.60 -1.31
C ASP A 50 2.39 21.49 -0.17
N SER A 51 2.14 22.13 0.97
CA SER A 51 2.93 21.95 2.20
C SER A 51 2.88 20.51 2.71
N CYS A 52 1.70 19.88 2.70
CA CYS A 52 1.56 18.47 3.09
C CYS A 52 2.31 17.54 2.15
N LEU A 53 2.30 17.82 0.84
CA LEU A 53 3.05 17.07 -0.17
C LEU A 53 4.56 17.21 0.04
N GLU A 54 5.05 18.39 0.37
CA GLU A 54 6.48 18.60 0.65
C GLU A 54 6.92 17.81 1.89
N ASP A 55 6.14 17.86 2.97
CA ASP A 55 6.39 17.10 4.19
C ASP A 55 6.33 15.58 3.94
N PHE A 56 5.39 15.14 3.11
CA PHE A 56 5.30 13.76 2.65
C PHE A 56 6.58 13.34 1.92
N ARG A 57 7.00 14.08 0.88
CA ARG A 57 8.22 13.78 0.12
C ARG A 57 9.46 13.71 1.01
N ARG A 58 9.61 14.67 1.93
CA ARG A 58 10.73 14.72 2.88
C ARG A 58 10.74 13.51 3.80
N SER A 59 9.58 13.13 4.34
CA SER A 59 9.44 12.00 5.25
C SER A 59 9.62 10.65 4.54
N SER A 60 9.02 10.50 3.37
CA SER A 60 9.17 9.32 2.51
C SER A 60 10.63 9.12 2.10
N ARG A 61 11.33 10.20 1.72
CA ARG A 61 12.76 10.14 1.42
C ARG A 61 13.57 9.66 2.61
N ARG A 62 13.34 10.21 3.81
CA ARG A 62 14.03 9.76 5.03
C ARG A 62 13.74 8.29 5.35
N LEU A 63 12.49 7.85 5.20
CA LEU A 63 12.12 6.45 5.42
C LEU A 63 12.83 5.51 4.45
N ILE A 64 12.81 5.83 3.15
CA ILE A 64 13.49 5.04 2.11
C ILE A 64 14.99 4.97 2.38
N TRP A 65 15.65 6.11 2.62
CA TRP A 65 17.09 6.13 2.94
C TRP A 65 17.41 5.42 4.25
N GLY A 66 16.54 5.50 5.25
CA GLY A 66 16.67 4.75 6.50
C GLY A 66 16.62 3.24 6.28
N VAL A 67 15.71 2.76 5.45
CA VAL A 67 15.61 1.33 5.10
C VAL A 67 16.81 0.88 4.28
N VAL A 68 17.25 1.66 3.29
CA VAL A 68 18.47 1.36 2.51
C VAL A 68 19.68 1.25 3.44
N ALA A 69 19.86 2.19 4.36
CA ALA A 69 20.93 2.16 5.34
C ALA A 69 20.84 0.93 6.26
N ALA A 70 19.65 0.62 6.79
CA ALA A 70 19.43 -0.53 7.66
C ALA A 70 19.74 -1.86 6.95
N VAL A 71 19.26 -2.05 5.72
CA VAL A 71 19.55 -3.24 4.91
C VAL A 71 21.05 -3.35 4.64
N THR A 72 21.71 -2.24 4.27
CA THR A 72 23.16 -2.22 4.01
C THR A 72 23.96 -2.64 5.25
N ILE A 73 23.61 -2.12 6.43
CA ILE A 73 24.24 -2.47 7.71
C ILE A 73 24.03 -3.96 8.01
N MET A 74 22.79 -4.46 7.87
CA MET A 74 22.46 -5.86 8.15
C MET A 74 23.20 -6.82 7.22
N VAL A 75 23.21 -6.57 5.91
CA VAL A 75 23.94 -7.40 4.93
C VAL A 75 25.45 -7.40 5.22
N THR A 76 26.02 -6.25 5.58
CA THR A 76 27.44 -6.17 5.93
C THR A 76 27.74 -6.95 7.21
N ALA A 77 26.86 -6.84 8.22
CA ALA A 77 27.01 -7.53 9.49
C ALA A 77 26.88 -9.05 9.36
N THR A 78 25.93 -9.56 8.59
CA THR A 78 25.76 -11.00 8.35
C THR A 78 26.93 -11.57 7.56
N TYR A 79 27.40 -10.85 6.54
CA TYR A 79 28.60 -11.23 5.78
C TYR A 79 29.83 -11.30 6.69
N ALA A 80 30.04 -10.28 7.53
CA ALA A 80 31.15 -10.25 8.49
C ALA A 80 31.05 -11.37 9.55
N ALA A 81 29.83 -11.79 9.91
CA ALA A 81 29.58 -12.89 10.83
C ALA A 81 29.73 -14.29 10.19
N GLY A 82 29.93 -14.37 8.87
CA GLY A 82 30.02 -15.65 8.15
C GLY A 82 28.71 -16.44 8.11
N LEU A 83 27.56 -15.75 8.24
CA LEU A 83 26.25 -16.38 8.13
C LEU A 83 25.97 -16.79 6.68
N ASP A 84 25.45 -18.00 6.50
CA ASP A 84 24.97 -18.47 5.20
C ASP A 84 23.78 -17.61 4.74
N PRO A 85 23.81 -17.00 3.54
CA PRO A 85 22.69 -16.23 3.00
C PRO A 85 21.38 -17.01 2.90
N ASP A 86 21.45 -18.34 2.76
CA ASP A 86 20.29 -19.21 2.64
C ASP A 86 19.77 -19.68 4.01
N ASP A 87 20.45 -19.32 5.11
CA ASP A 87 19.97 -19.60 6.46
C ASP A 87 18.65 -18.85 6.71
N PRO A 88 17.59 -19.52 7.21
CA PRO A 88 16.32 -18.87 7.56
C PRO A 88 16.47 -17.65 8.47
N ILE A 89 17.45 -17.64 9.37
CA ILE A 89 17.77 -16.52 10.25
C ILE A 89 18.33 -15.35 9.44
N ALA A 90 19.23 -15.59 8.48
CA ALA A 90 19.76 -14.55 7.61
C ALA A 90 18.65 -13.93 6.75
N ILE A 91 17.79 -14.76 6.16
CA ILE A 91 16.62 -14.32 5.39
C ILE A 91 15.69 -13.45 6.25
N PHE A 92 15.40 -13.88 7.48
CA PHE A 92 14.58 -13.12 8.42
C PHE A 92 15.20 -11.75 8.73
N ILE A 93 16.51 -11.70 8.99
CA ILE A 93 17.25 -10.46 9.24
C ILE A 93 17.10 -9.50 8.05
N TYR A 94 17.32 -9.98 6.81
CA TYR A 94 17.24 -9.15 5.59
C TYR A 94 15.83 -8.63 5.31
N CYS A 95 14.79 -9.39 5.66
CA CYS A 95 13.42 -9.01 5.42
C CYS A 95 12.85 -8.11 6.52
N SER A 96 13.42 -8.11 7.72
CA SER A 96 12.92 -7.34 8.86
C SER A 96 12.78 -5.82 8.63
N PRO A 97 13.67 -5.13 7.88
CA PRO A 97 13.49 -3.71 7.58
C PRO A 97 12.30 -3.42 6.66
N LEU A 98 11.94 -4.38 5.79
CA LEU A 98 10.77 -4.24 4.92
C LEU A 98 9.47 -4.26 5.73
N VAL A 99 9.44 -5.04 6.82
CA VAL A 99 8.29 -5.07 7.74
C VAL A 99 8.08 -3.69 8.39
N ALA A 100 9.17 -2.96 8.70
CA ALA A 100 9.11 -1.63 9.28
C ALA A 100 8.57 -0.54 8.31
N LEU A 101 8.58 -0.79 6.99
CA LEU A 101 8.00 0.13 6.01
C LEU A 101 6.49 0.29 6.20
N VAL A 102 5.78 -0.75 6.62
CA VAL A 102 4.32 -0.71 6.79
C VAL A 102 3.90 0.35 7.83
N PRO A 103 4.34 0.28 9.11
CA PRO A 103 3.99 1.31 10.08
C PRO A 103 4.57 2.69 9.71
N GLY A 104 5.78 2.74 9.14
CA GLY A 104 6.39 4.00 8.69
C GLY A 104 5.54 4.72 7.64
N THR A 105 5.09 4.00 6.61
CA THR A 105 4.21 4.55 5.58
C THR A 105 2.84 4.94 6.15
N MET A 106 2.25 4.13 7.04
CA MET A 106 0.98 4.48 7.69
C MET A 106 1.04 5.79 8.49
N ILE A 107 2.18 6.06 9.15
CA ILE A 107 2.41 7.32 9.88
C ILE A 107 2.56 8.48 8.90
N ILE A 108 3.37 8.32 7.86
CA ILE A 108 3.65 9.35 6.86
C ILE A 108 2.37 9.75 6.10
N TYR A 109 1.59 8.78 5.62
CA TYR A 109 0.31 9.02 4.94
C TYR A 109 -0.75 9.62 5.87
N GLY A 110 -0.64 9.39 7.19
CA GLY A 110 -1.54 9.97 8.20
C GLY A 110 -1.12 11.36 8.70
N ALA A 111 0.06 11.86 8.33
CA ALA A 111 0.57 13.15 8.81
C ALA A 111 -0.36 14.35 8.47
N PRO A 112 -0.98 14.44 7.28
CA PRO A 112 -1.89 15.54 6.97
C PRO A 112 -3.12 15.57 7.87
N GLU A 113 -3.65 14.41 8.25
CA GLU A 113 -4.77 14.33 9.20
C GLU A 113 -4.40 14.99 10.52
N LYS A 114 -3.20 14.72 11.06
CA LYS A 114 -2.73 15.33 12.30
C LYS A 114 -2.59 16.85 12.19
N ALA A 115 -2.12 17.35 11.04
CA ALA A 115 -1.98 18.79 10.78
C ALA A 115 -3.36 19.47 10.65
N LEU A 116 -4.29 18.83 9.95
CA LEU A 116 -5.60 19.39 9.61
C LEU A 116 -6.66 19.19 10.69
N ARG A 117 -6.47 18.26 11.64
CA ARG A 117 -7.41 17.97 12.73
C ARG A 117 -7.74 19.17 13.62
N ARG A 118 -6.91 20.22 13.59
CA ARG A 118 -7.18 21.49 14.29
C ARG A 118 -8.33 22.29 13.66
N LYS A 119 -8.71 21.99 12.42
CA LYS A 119 -9.81 22.63 11.70
C LYS A 119 -11.13 21.90 11.95
N PRO A 120 -12.28 22.60 11.87
CA PRO A 120 -13.58 21.95 11.87
C PRO A 120 -13.70 20.97 10.70
N SER A 121 -14.18 19.76 10.97
CA SER A 121 -14.47 18.79 9.92
C SER A 121 -15.72 19.22 9.14
N VAL A 122 -15.63 19.20 7.82
CA VAL A 122 -16.76 19.52 6.91
C VAL A 122 -17.78 18.38 6.89
N SER A 123 -17.32 17.14 7.07
CA SER A 123 -18.16 15.95 7.07
C SER A 123 -17.52 14.88 7.97
N PRO A 124 -18.35 14.06 8.65
CA PRO A 124 -17.85 12.96 9.47
C PRO A 124 -17.07 11.93 8.65
N ALA A 125 -16.35 11.05 9.35
CA ALA A 125 -15.77 9.87 8.75
C ALA A 125 -16.86 9.00 8.13
N LEU A 126 -16.55 8.36 7.00
CA LEU A 126 -17.45 7.40 6.39
C LEU A 126 -17.64 6.21 7.34
N SER A 127 -18.84 5.63 7.35
CA SER A 127 -19.06 4.35 8.01
C SER A 127 -18.14 3.29 7.40
N SER A 128 -17.77 2.26 8.17
CA SER A 128 -16.92 1.17 7.66
C SER A 128 -17.52 0.49 6.42
N GLU A 129 -18.85 0.39 6.37
CA GLU A 129 -19.59 -0.20 5.26
C GLU A 129 -19.55 0.69 4.01
N ASP A 130 -19.79 2.00 4.15
CA ASP A 130 -19.72 2.95 3.04
C ASP A 130 -18.30 3.08 2.50
N ALA A 131 -17.33 3.11 3.40
CA ALA A 131 -15.90 3.11 3.09
C ALA A 131 -15.48 1.85 2.29
N GLN A 132 -15.99 0.68 2.68
CA GLN A 132 -15.74 -0.56 1.97
C GLN A 132 -16.41 -0.57 0.61
N ARG A 133 -17.67 -0.11 0.53
CA ARG A 133 -18.43 -0.02 -0.72
C ARG A 133 -17.75 0.91 -1.73
N ASN A 134 -17.38 2.11 -1.30
CA ASN A 134 -16.68 3.09 -2.14
C ASN A 134 -15.33 2.53 -2.64
N TYR A 135 -14.55 1.92 -1.74
CA TYR A 135 -13.28 1.29 -2.12
C TYR A 135 -13.47 0.16 -3.15
N LEU A 136 -14.44 -0.73 -2.95
CA LEU A 136 -14.71 -1.82 -3.90
C LEU A 136 -15.23 -1.32 -5.25
N GLN A 137 -15.95 -0.20 -5.28
CA GLN A 137 -16.40 0.44 -6.51
C GLN A 137 -15.24 1.03 -7.32
N GLN A 138 -14.28 1.67 -6.64
CA GLN A 138 -13.11 2.27 -7.30
C GLN A 138 -12.04 1.25 -7.69
N THR A 139 -11.90 0.16 -6.93
CA THR A 139 -10.86 -0.85 -7.18
C THR A 139 -11.14 -1.55 -8.50
N SER A 140 -10.19 -1.61 -9.44
CA SER A 140 -10.37 -2.35 -10.70
C SER A 140 -10.51 -3.87 -10.49
N TRP A 141 -11.23 -4.55 -11.39
CA TRP A 141 -11.40 -6.01 -11.35
C TRP A 141 -10.09 -6.76 -11.60
N VAL A 142 -9.23 -6.19 -12.46
CA VAL A 142 -7.98 -6.82 -12.90
C VAL A 142 -7.02 -7.11 -11.73
N PRO A 143 -6.62 -6.12 -10.90
CA PRO A 143 -5.67 -6.40 -9.81
C PRO A 143 -6.25 -7.35 -8.75
N LEU A 144 -7.56 -7.26 -8.46
CA LEU A 144 -8.22 -8.18 -7.54
C LEU A 144 -8.19 -9.62 -8.06
N GLY A 145 -8.53 -9.82 -9.34
CA GLY A 145 -8.47 -11.12 -9.99
C GLY A 145 -7.05 -11.68 -10.04
N LEU A 146 -6.07 -10.84 -10.40
CA LEU A 146 -4.67 -11.24 -10.52
C LEU A 146 -4.07 -11.67 -9.17
N ILE A 147 -4.27 -10.88 -8.10
CA ILE A 147 -3.77 -11.24 -6.76
C ILE A 147 -4.41 -12.54 -6.27
N THR A 148 -5.71 -12.71 -6.49
CA THR A 148 -6.44 -13.93 -6.12
C THR A 148 -5.89 -15.14 -6.89
N LEU A 149 -5.66 -15.00 -8.20
CA LEU A 149 -5.10 -16.05 -9.05
C LEU A 149 -3.68 -16.44 -8.62
N ILE A 150 -2.80 -15.46 -8.41
CA ILE A 150 -1.42 -15.70 -7.97
C ILE A 150 -1.41 -16.42 -6.62
N ALA A 151 -2.21 -15.96 -5.65
CA ALA A 151 -2.32 -16.61 -4.35
C ALA A 151 -2.78 -18.08 -4.48
N GLY A 152 -3.72 -18.35 -5.39
CA GLY A 152 -4.18 -19.71 -5.70
C GLY A 152 -3.10 -20.58 -6.32
N ILE A 153 -2.33 -20.04 -7.28
CA ILE A 153 -1.21 -20.75 -7.91
C ILE A 153 -0.13 -21.09 -6.88
N VAL A 154 0.29 -20.11 -6.07
CA VAL A 154 1.31 -20.32 -5.03
C VAL A 154 0.86 -21.38 -4.03
N LEU A 155 -0.38 -21.29 -3.55
CA LEU A 155 -0.93 -22.30 -2.64
C LEU A 155 -0.98 -23.69 -3.30
N GLY A 156 -1.43 -23.77 -4.55
CA GLY A 156 -1.46 -25.02 -5.31
C GLY A 156 -0.08 -25.66 -5.48
N VAL A 157 0.93 -24.85 -5.84
CA VAL A 157 2.32 -25.32 -5.95
C VAL A 157 2.85 -25.84 -4.61
N LEU A 158 2.58 -25.13 -3.51
CA LEU A 158 3.00 -25.56 -2.17
C LEU A 158 2.32 -26.86 -1.73
N LEU A 159 1.04 -27.05 -2.05
CA LEU A 159 0.30 -28.28 -1.74
C LEU A 159 0.74 -29.48 -2.59
N LEU A 160 1.24 -29.24 -3.81
CA LEU A 160 1.72 -30.28 -4.72
C LEU A 160 3.20 -30.65 -4.51
N LYS A 161 3.93 -29.95 -3.64
CA LYS A 161 5.31 -30.33 -3.30
C LYS A 161 5.34 -31.75 -2.70
N ALA A 162 6.14 -32.63 -3.30
CA ALA A 162 6.38 -33.99 -2.80
C ALA A 162 7.33 -34.03 -1.57
N SER A 163 8.05 -32.94 -1.29
CA SER A 163 8.94 -32.82 -0.14
C SER A 163 8.16 -32.53 1.15
N PRO A 164 8.63 -33.01 2.32
CA PRO A 164 8.11 -32.55 3.60
C PRO A 164 8.24 -31.02 3.69
N TRP A 165 7.21 -30.39 4.23
CA TRP A 165 7.13 -28.94 4.39
C TRP A 165 8.17 -28.47 5.40
N GLN A 166 8.96 -27.48 4.99
CA GLN A 166 9.84 -26.77 5.90
C GLN A 166 9.04 -25.68 6.64
N GLY A 167 9.55 -25.18 7.77
CA GLY A 167 8.87 -24.16 8.58
C GLY A 167 8.40 -22.94 7.77
N ILE A 168 9.19 -22.52 6.78
CA ILE A 168 8.85 -21.40 5.89
C ILE A 168 7.72 -21.73 4.91
N ASP A 169 7.59 -22.99 4.46
CA ASP A 169 6.50 -23.43 3.58
C ASP A 169 5.14 -23.29 4.29
N TYR A 170 5.07 -23.52 5.61
CA TYR A 170 3.85 -23.29 6.39
C TYR A 170 3.46 -21.81 6.43
N ILE A 171 4.42 -20.90 6.60
CA ILE A 171 4.17 -19.46 6.60
C ILE A 171 3.61 -19.03 5.25
N TRP A 172 4.23 -19.46 4.15
CA TRP A 172 3.77 -19.16 2.80
C TRP A 172 2.42 -19.81 2.48
N GLY A 173 2.20 -21.04 2.93
CA GLY A 173 0.93 -21.75 2.76
C GLY A 173 -0.22 -21.02 3.46
N VAL A 174 -0.05 -20.68 4.74
CA VAL A 174 -1.05 -19.91 5.51
C VAL A 174 -1.28 -18.54 4.89
N GLY A 175 -0.21 -17.81 4.57
CA GLY A 175 -0.30 -16.49 3.94
C GLY A 175 -1.06 -16.54 2.61
N SER A 176 -0.72 -17.49 1.74
CA SER A 176 -1.37 -17.66 0.43
C SER A 176 -2.84 -18.06 0.58
N ALA A 177 -3.17 -18.93 1.55
CA ALA A 177 -4.55 -19.30 1.83
C ALA A 177 -5.39 -18.12 2.32
N LEU A 178 -4.85 -17.28 3.22
CA LEU A 178 -5.52 -16.07 3.69
C LEU A 178 -5.70 -15.05 2.57
N CYS A 179 -4.67 -14.82 1.75
CA CYS A 179 -4.75 -13.94 0.58
C CYS A 179 -5.80 -14.44 -0.43
N LEU A 180 -5.84 -15.74 -0.72
CA LEU A 180 -6.81 -16.35 -1.62
C LEU A 180 -8.24 -16.17 -1.07
N ALA A 181 -8.47 -16.51 0.20
CA ALA A 181 -9.77 -16.36 0.84
C ALA A 181 -10.26 -14.90 0.82
N GLN A 182 -9.37 -13.95 1.13
CA GLN A 182 -9.69 -12.52 1.10
C GLN A 182 -9.92 -11.99 -0.32
N GLY A 183 -9.16 -12.49 -1.30
CA GLY A 183 -9.34 -12.18 -2.72
C GLY A 183 -10.69 -12.63 -3.23
N LEU A 184 -11.07 -13.89 -2.97
CA LEU A 184 -12.38 -14.45 -3.32
C LEU A 184 -13.52 -13.69 -2.66
N ARG A 185 -13.39 -13.36 -1.36
CA ARG A 185 -14.38 -12.54 -0.63
C ARG A 185 -14.53 -11.16 -1.29
N SER A 186 -13.42 -10.50 -1.61
CA SER A 186 -13.43 -9.17 -2.25
C SER A 186 -14.09 -9.20 -3.64
N LEU A 187 -13.78 -10.21 -4.46
CA LEU A 187 -14.40 -10.42 -5.76
C LEU A 187 -15.90 -10.66 -5.66
N TRP A 188 -16.33 -11.50 -4.71
CA TRP A 188 -17.75 -11.78 -4.49
C TRP A 188 -18.53 -10.55 -4.03
N LEU A 189 -17.97 -9.78 -3.08
CA LEU A 189 -18.59 -8.53 -2.62
C LEU A 189 -18.71 -7.52 -3.76
N LYS A 190 -17.66 -7.39 -4.58
CA LYS A 190 -17.68 -6.50 -5.74
C LYS A 190 -18.72 -6.94 -6.78
N TYR A 191 -18.85 -8.23 -7.04
CA TYR A 191 -19.85 -8.80 -7.94
C TYR A 191 -21.27 -8.49 -7.47
N ARG A 192 -21.53 -8.69 -6.17
CA ARG A 192 -22.82 -8.36 -5.56
C ARG A 192 -23.15 -6.87 -5.69
N LEU A 193 -22.18 -5.99 -5.45
CA LEU A 193 -22.36 -4.55 -5.60
C LEU A 193 -22.69 -4.14 -7.05
N ALA A 194 -21.99 -4.71 -8.03
CA ALA A 194 -22.22 -4.44 -9.45
C ALA A 194 -23.59 -4.97 -9.93
N ARG A 195 -24.06 -6.10 -9.37
CA ARG A 195 -25.40 -6.63 -9.67
C ARG A 195 -26.50 -5.73 -9.15
N ASN A 196 -26.35 -5.20 -7.93
CA ASN A 196 -27.35 -4.36 -7.28
C ASN A 196 -27.44 -2.95 -7.88
N SER A 197 -26.41 -2.45 -8.59
CA SER A 197 -26.46 -1.14 -9.25
C SER A 197 -27.19 -1.13 -10.59
N ASN A 198 -27.48 -2.32 -11.15
CA ASN A 198 -28.15 -2.48 -12.44
C ASN A 198 -29.66 -2.75 -12.31
N GLN A 199 -30.20 -2.75 -11.09
CA GLN A 199 -31.63 -2.84 -10.78
C GLN A 199 -32.14 -1.45 -10.40
#